data_AF-A0A7X2BRJ0-F1
#
_entry.id   AF-A0A7X2BRJ0-F1
#
_cell.length_a   1.000
_cell.length_b   1.000
_cell.length_c   1.000
_cell.angle_alpha   90.00
_cell.angle_beta   90.00
_cell.angle_gamma   90.00
#
_symmetry.space_group_name_H-M   'P 1'
#
loop_
_entity.id
_entity.type
_entity.pdbx_description
1 polymer ?
#
loop_
_entity_poly.entity_id
_entity_poly.type
_entity_poly.pdbx_seq_one_letter_code
_entity_poly.pdbx_strand_id
1 'polypeptide(L)'
;MNPLRLILRRLLSGIGVLWGAATLTFLAINLSAGDPAMAILGGPGANPSAELIAQVRAEYGLDQPLIVQYGQYLGRLAQGDLGDSYNLRRPVGQVISGQLGATVQLSL
;
A
#
# COMPACT_ATOMS: atom_id res chain seq x y z
N MET A 1 -36.21 2.72 12.53
CA MET A 1 -34.85 2.97 12.02
C MET A 1 -34.64 2.06 10.82
N ASN A 2 -34.47 2.61 9.60
CA ASN A 2 -34.38 1.76 8.40
C ASN A 2 -33.03 1.01 8.40
N PRO A 3 -33.01 -0.33 8.48
CA PRO A 3 -31.78 -1.11 8.54
C PRO A 3 -30.89 -0.88 7.32
N LEU A 4 -31.49 -0.68 6.14
CA LEU A 4 -30.79 -0.34 4.90
C LEU A 4 -29.97 0.96 5.01
N ARG A 5 -30.53 1.99 5.65
CA ARG A 5 -29.83 3.28 5.87
C ARG A 5 -28.66 3.12 6.84
N LEU A 6 -28.80 2.26 7.84
CA LEU A 6 -27.74 1.98 8.81
C LEU A 6 -26.57 1.23 8.15
N ILE A 7 -26.87 0.20 7.36
CA ILE A 7 -25.87 -0.59 6.62
C ILE A 7 -25.12 0.32 5.63
N LEU A 8 -25.84 1.11 4.84
CA LEU A 8 -25.23 2.04 3.88
C LEU A 8 -24.32 3.05 4.57
N ARG A 9 -24.73 3.61 5.71
CA ARG A 9 -23.91 4.54 6.48
C ARG A 9 -22.63 3.89 7.00
N ARG A 10 -22.70 2.64 7.46
CA ARG A 10 -21.53 1.88 7.94
C ARG A 10 -20.56 1.54 6.80
N LEU A 11 -21.08 1.13 5.64
CA LEU A 11 -20.27 0.87 4.46
C LEU A 11 -19.55 2.13 3.98
N LEU A 12 -20.27 3.25 3.87
CA LEU A 12 -19.67 4.55 3.51
C LEU A 12 -18.60 4.98 4.51
N SER A 13 -18.86 4.84 5.82
CA SER A 13 -17.83 5.16 6.82
C SER A 13 -16.61 4.23 6.71
N GLY A 14 -16.83 2.94 6.46
CA GLY A 14 -15.74 1.97 6.28
C GLY A 14 -14.89 2.29 5.06
N ILE A 15 -15.52 2.58 3.92
CA ILE A 15 -14.83 3.02 2.70
C ILE A 15 -14.05 4.30 2.96
N GLY A 16 -14.65 5.28 3.65
CA GLY A 16 -13.97 6.53 4.00
C GLY A 16 -12.73 6.31 4.89
N VAL A 17 -12.81 5.40 5.86
CA VAL A 17 -11.67 5.02 6.71
C VAL A 17 -10.57 4.33 5.90
N LEU A 18 -10.92 3.35 5.06
CA LEU A 18 -9.96 2.65 4.20
C LEU A 18 -9.29 3.60 3.22
N TRP A 19 -10.06 4.48 2.59
CA TRP A 19 -9.56 5.49 1.68
C TRP A 19 -8.63 6.49 2.39
N GLY A 20 -9.01 6.97 3.58
CA GLY A 20 -8.16 7.82 4.41
C GLY A 20 -6.86 7.14 4.79
N ALA A 21 -6.91 5.89 5.26
CA ALA A 21 -5.72 5.10 5.58
C ALA A 21 -4.81 4.90 4.37
N ALA A 22 -5.37 4.48 3.22
CA ALA A 22 -4.62 4.32 1.98
C ALA A 22 -3.93 5.62 1.54
N THR A 23 -4.63 6.75 1.66
CA THR A 23 -4.10 8.08 1.33
C THR A 23 -2.95 8.46 2.25
N LEU A 24 -3.11 8.28 3.55
CA LEU A 24 -2.08 8.57 4.53
C LEU A 24 -0.85 7.69 4.33
N THR A 25 -1.03 6.39 4.03
CA THR A 25 0.07 5.49 3.70
C THR A 25 0.79 5.93 2.42
N PHE A 26 0.06 6.25 1.35
CA PHE A 26 0.64 6.74 0.10
C PHE A 26 1.47 8.01 0.33
N LEU A 27 0.93 8.97 1.06
CA LEU A 27 1.63 10.21 1.39
C LEU A 27 2.84 9.92 2.28
N ALA A 28 2.73 9.06 3.29
CA ALA A 28 3.84 8.70 4.16
C ALA A 28 5.01 8.10 3.38
N ILE A 29 4.75 7.26 2.38
CA ILE A 29 5.79 6.69 1.52
C ILE A 29 6.41 7.78 0.64
N ASN A 30 5.59 8.57 -0.06
CA ASN A 30 6.08 9.56 -1.03
C ASN A 30 6.71 10.81 -0.40
N LEU A 31 6.32 11.16 0.83
CA LEU A 31 6.90 12.27 1.60
C LEU A 31 8.04 11.83 2.51
N SER A 32 8.30 10.52 2.62
CA SER A 32 9.47 10.04 3.35
C SER A 32 10.76 10.57 2.70
N ALA A 33 11.80 10.80 3.50
CA ALA A 33 13.06 11.37 3.03
C ALA A 33 13.88 10.42 2.11
N GLY A 34 13.31 9.29 1.68
CA GLY A 34 13.96 8.28 0.86
C GLY A 34 13.22 8.04 -0.46
N ASP A 35 13.98 7.68 -1.49
CA ASP A 35 13.42 7.25 -2.78
C ASP A 35 12.69 5.90 -2.62
N PRO A 36 11.39 5.79 -2.97
CA PRO A 36 10.67 4.52 -2.94
C PRO A 36 11.36 3.42 -3.78
N ALA A 37 12.07 3.77 -4.85
CA ALA A 37 12.84 2.82 -5.63
C ALA A 37 13.99 2.19 -4.81
N MET A 38 14.60 2.94 -3.90
CA MET A 38 15.62 2.40 -2.98
C MET A 38 15.00 1.42 -1.98
N ALA A 39 13.78 1.67 -1.51
CA ALA A 39 13.07 0.73 -0.64
C ALA A 39 12.79 -0.60 -1.36
N ILE A 40 12.39 -0.54 -2.64
CA ILE A 40 12.18 -1.73 -3.50
C ILE A 40 13.49 -2.49 -3.72
N LEU A 41 14.60 -1.77 -3.94
CA LEU A 41 15.91 -2.35 -4.25
C LEU A 41 16.69 -2.91 -3.04
N GLY A 42 16.12 -2.87 -1.84
CA GLY A 42 16.72 -3.45 -0.63
C GLY A 42 17.19 -2.44 0.42
N GLY A 43 16.78 -1.18 0.29
CA GLY A 43 16.98 -0.14 1.30
C GLY A 43 18.37 0.50 1.31
N PRO A 44 18.70 1.30 2.36
CA PRO A 44 19.90 2.15 2.43
C PRO A 44 21.26 1.45 2.38
N GLY A 45 21.30 0.12 2.30
CA GLY A 45 22.52 -0.68 2.14
C GLY A 45 22.65 -1.38 0.79
N ALA A 46 21.57 -1.44 0.01
CA ALA A 46 21.67 -1.78 -1.39
C ALA A 46 22.34 -0.58 -2.07
N ASN A 47 23.47 -0.79 -2.75
CA ASN A 47 24.13 0.24 -3.54
C ASN A 47 23.84 -0.02 -5.04
N PRO A 48 22.57 0.09 -5.49
CA PRO A 48 22.20 -0.23 -6.87
C PRO A 48 22.81 0.81 -7.82
N SER A 49 23.03 0.39 -9.07
CA SER A 49 23.45 1.32 -10.11
C SER A 49 22.35 2.33 -10.44
N ALA A 50 22.73 3.50 -10.93
CA ALA A 50 21.76 4.55 -11.30
C ALA A 50 20.79 4.06 -12.39
N GLU A 51 21.25 3.20 -13.30
CA GLU A 51 20.43 2.61 -14.35
C GLU A 51 19.35 1.70 -13.76
N LEU A 52 19.68 0.91 -12.73
CA LEU A 52 18.72 0.03 -12.08
C LEU A 52 17.66 0.83 -11.31
N ILE A 53 18.06 1.92 -10.64
CA ILE A 53 17.10 2.84 -9.99
C ILE A 53 16.13 3.42 -11.03
N ALA A 54 16.64 3.90 -12.17
CA ALA A 54 15.80 4.46 -13.23
C ALA A 54 14.84 3.43 -13.83
N GLN A 55 15.29 2.20 -14.04
CA GLN A 55 14.44 1.10 -14.51
C GLN A 55 13.30 0.80 -13.52
N VAL A 56 13.61 0.67 -12.22
CA VAL A 56 12.59 0.45 -11.19
C VAL A 56 11.61 1.60 -11.12
N ARG A 57 12.08 2.85 -11.24
CA ARG A 57 11.17 4.01 -11.25
C ARG A 57 10.17 3.93 -12.41
N ALA A 58 10.64 3.59 -13.61
CA ALA A 58 9.77 3.45 -14.78
C ALA A 58 8.80 2.27 -14.64
N GLU A 59 9.27 1.11 -14.15
CA GLU A 59 8.47 -0.10 -13.99
C GLU A 59 7.34 0.09 -12.96
N TYR A 60 7.64 0.76 -11.85
CA TYR A 60 6.67 1.04 -10.79
C TYR A 60 5.90 2.35 -11.00
N GLY A 61 6.16 3.08 -12.08
CA GLY A 61 5.54 4.37 -12.40
C GLY A 61 5.88 5.50 -11.42
N LEU A 62 6.99 5.38 -10.69
CA LEU A 62 7.46 6.38 -9.72
C LEU A 62 7.93 7.68 -10.39
N ASP A 63 8.15 7.65 -11.70
CA ASP A 63 8.46 8.80 -12.56
C ASP A 63 7.23 9.57 -13.03
N GLN A 64 6.01 9.05 -12.79
CA GLN A 64 4.76 9.68 -13.19
C GLN A 64 4.32 10.77 -12.19
N PRO A 65 3.44 11.70 -12.58
CA PRO A 65 2.88 12.67 -11.65
C PRO A 65 2.19 11.98 -10.46
N LEU A 66 2.33 12.55 -9.24
CA LEU A 66 1.80 11.96 -8.00
C LEU A 66 0.32 11.58 -8.07
N ILE A 67 -0.49 12.38 -8.77
CA ILE A 67 -1.92 12.09 -8.94
C ILE A 67 -2.17 10.80 -9.74
N VAL A 68 -1.32 10.51 -10.72
CA VAL A 68 -1.40 9.30 -11.54
C VAL A 68 -0.95 8.09 -10.71
N GLN A 69 0.16 8.23 -9.97
CA GLN A 69 0.63 7.21 -9.04
C GLN A 69 -0.43 6.84 -8.00
N TYR A 70 -1.07 7.86 -7.42
CA TYR A 70 -2.12 7.67 -6.44
C TYR A 70 -3.36 6.98 -7.03
N GLY A 71 -3.78 7.38 -8.24
CA GLY A 71 -4.88 6.72 -8.95
C GLY A 71 -4.61 5.24 -9.24
N GLN A 72 -3.40 4.91 -9.72
CA GLN A 72 -2.98 3.51 -9.93
C GLN A 72 -2.93 2.73 -8.63
N TYR A 73 -2.41 3.33 -7.55
CA TYR A 73 -2.37 2.73 -6.22
C TYR A 73 -3.78 2.38 -5.70
N LEU A 74 -4.71 3.33 -5.75
CA LEU A 74 -6.11 3.08 -5.37
C LEU A 74 -6.78 2.03 -6.27
N GLY A 75 -6.49 2.04 -7.57
CA GLY A 75 -7.01 1.06 -8.52
C GLY A 75 -6.59 -0.38 -8.18
N ARG A 76 -5.32 -0.59 -7.82
CA ARG A 76 -4.82 -1.89 -7.35
C ARG A 76 -5.49 -2.31 -6.04
N LEU A 77 -5.56 -1.40 -5.06
CA LEU A 77 -6.23 -1.66 -3.78
C LEU A 77 -7.70 -2.07 -3.96
N ALA A 78 -8.42 -1.41 -4.86
CA ALA A 78 -9.82 -1.73 -5.15
C ALA A 78 -10.01 -3.13 -5.76
N GLN A 79 -8.97 -3.66 -6.44
CA GLN A 79 -8.93 -5.03 -6.97
C GLN A 79 -8.46 -6.06 -5.92
N GLY A 80 -8.16 -5.62 -4.70
CA GLY A 80 -7.60 -6.46 -3.64
C GLY A 80 -6.08 -6.68 -3.74
N ASP A 81 -5.41 -5.99 -4.66
CA ASP A 81 -3.96 -6.03 -4.77
C ASP A 81 -3.33 -5.03 -3.79
N LEU A 82 -2.77 -5.58 -2.71
CA LEU A 82 -2.06 -4.84 -1.67
C LEU A 82 -0.56 -4.64 -2.01
N GLY A 83 -0.10 -5.21 -3.13
CA GLY A 83 1.30 -5.25 -3.53
C GLY A 83 2.15 -6.23 -2.73
N ASP A 84 3.46 -6.07 -2.89
CA ASP A 84 4.48 -6.90 -2.22
C ASP A 84 5.16 -6.16 -1.07
N SER A 85 5.53 -6.92 -0.05
CA SER A 85 6.42 -6.44 1.01
C SER A 85 7.84 -6.35 0.45
N TYR A 86 8.43 -5.16 0.44
CA TYR A 86 9.81 -4.98 -0.01
C TYR A 86 10.84 -5.68 0.90
N ASN A 87 10.55 -5.77 2.20
CA ASN A 87 11.41 -6.44 3.17
C ASN A 87 11.32 -7.97 3.08
N LEU A 88 10.10 -8.49 2.99
CA LEU A 88 9.86 -9.94 2.99
C LEU A 88 9.84 -10.55 1.60
N ARG A 89 9.81 -9.73 0.54
CA ARG A 89 9.68 -10.12 -0.87
C ARG A 89 8.52 -11.09 -1.11
N ARG A 90 7.38 -10.81 -0.49
CA ARG A 90 6.17 -11.63 -0.54
C ARG A 90 4.92 -10.75 -0.64
N PRO A 91 3.82 -11.26 -1.21
CA PRO A 91 2.56 -10.53 -1.28
C PRO A 91 2.09 -10.12 0.12
N VAL A 92 1.75 -8.85 0.31
CA VAL A 92 1.30 -8.31 1.60
C VAL A 92 0.09 -9.07 2.13
N GLY A 93 -0.83 -9.48 1.24
CA GLY A 93 -1.99 -10.29 1.60
C GLY A 93 -1.62 -11.61 2.30
N GLN A 94 -0.57 -12.28 1.85
CA GLN A 94 -0.10 -13.53 2.48
C GLN A 94 0.53 -13.28 3.85
N VAL A 95 1.27 -12.17 3.98
CA VAL A 95 1.90 -11.77 5.24
C VAL A 95 0.80 -11.50 6.28
N ILE A 96 -0.23 -10.76 5.91
CA ILE A 96 -1.38 -10.46 6.78
C ILE A 96 -2.13 -11.76 7.13
N SER A 97 -2.47 -12.58 6.14
CA SER A 97 -3.23 -13.81 6.37
C SER A 97 -2.51 -14.79 7.31
N GLY A 98 -1.18 -14.84 7.23
CA GLY A 98 -0.35 -15.66 8.13
C GLY A 98 -0.38 -15.22 9.60
N GLN A 99 -0.74 -13.96 9.87
CA GLN A 99 -0.79 -13.41 11.23
C GLN A 99 -2.19 -13.40 11.85
N LEU A 100 -3.24 -13.68 11.06
CA LEU A 100 -4.64 -13.63 11.52
C LEU A 100 -4.89 -14.50 12.75
N GLY A 101 -4.30 -15.70 12.80
CA GLY A 101 -4.47 -16.61 13.94
C GLY A 101 -3.95 -16.01 15.25
N ALA A 102 -2.79 -15.36 15.22
CA ALA A 102 -2.21 -14.71 16.39
C ALA A 102 -3.05 -13.50 16.83
N THR A 103 -3.56 -12.70 15.89
CA THR A 103 -4.43 -11.56 16.20
C THR A 103 -5.73 -12.00 16.86
N VAL A 104 -6.35 -13.08 16.38
CA VAL A 104 -7.56 -13.65 16.99
C VAL A 104 -7.26 -14.13 18.40
N GLN A 105 -6.14 -14.82 18.63
CA GLN A 105 -5.77 -15.32 19.95
C GLN A 105 -5.49 -14.19 20.96
N LEU A 106 -4.98 -13.03 20.53
CA LEU A 106 -4.70 -11.89 21.41
C LEU A 106 -5.91 -11.00 21.67
N SER A 107 -6.93 -11.04 20.81
CA SER A 107 -8.12 -10.19 20.92
C SER A 107 -9.27 -10.87 21.69
N LEU A 108 -9.12 -12.16 22.00
CA LEU A 108 -10.06 -12.99 22.78
C LEU A 108 -9.53 -13.16 24.21
#